data_AF-A0A9E1R0J0-F1
#
_entry.id   AF-A0A9E1R0J0-F1
#
_cell.length_a   1.000
_cell.length_b   1.000
_cell.length_c   1.000
_cell.angle_alpha   90.00
_cell.angle_beta   90.00
_cell.angle_gamma   90.00
#
_symmetry.space_group_name_H-M   'P 1'
#
loop_
_entity.id
_entity.type
_entity.pdbx_description
1 polymer ?
#
loop_
_entity_poly.entity_id
_entity_poly.type
_entity_poly.pdbx_seq_one_letter_code
_entity_poly.pdbx_strand_id
1 'polypeptide(L)'
;MLPSLVLSAFLASIYPDPSMQDVTKSISTERTPKLLIFVSFTMSGEILKNLFREAQKNEGDLVLRGLYKNSFKATALKLQKLRIEALIDPTLFEKFQVKSVPTFVLRENSSEEFKSLSGNVTFNYVLQKFKKEGS
;
A
#
# COMPACT_ATOMS: atom_id res chain seq x y z
N MET A 1 14.50 5.97 5.43
CA MET A 1 14.62 4.64 4.81
C MET A 1 14.22 4.82 3.36
N LEU A 2 15.03 4.37 2.40
CA LEU A 2 14.67 4.48 0.98
C LEU A 2 13.63 3.39 0.65
N PRO A 3 12.60 3.66 -0.17
CA PRO A 3 11.68 2.63 -0.62
C PRO A 3 12.45 1.55 -1.39
N SER A 4 12.15 0.27 -1.13
CA SER A 4 12.79 -0.88 -1.80
C SER A 4 12.79 -0.76 -3.34
N LEU A 5 11.74 -0.14 -3.89
CA LEU A 5 11.56 0.10 -5.31
C LEU A 5 12.61 1.06 -5.92
N VAL A 6 13.10 2.03 -5.14
CA VAL A 6 14.14 2.97 -5.60
C VAL A 6 15.50 2.28 -5.61
N LEU A 7 15.74 1.39 -4.65
CA LEU A 7 17.01 0.67 -4.52
C LEU A 7 17.18 -0.39 -5.62
N SER A 8 16.11 -1.12 -5.98
CA SER A 8 16.16 -2.13 -7.05
C SER A 8 16.44 -1.49 -8.43
N ALA A 9 15.75 -0.40 -8.75
CA ALA A 9 15.97 0.34 -10.00
C ALA A 9 17.38 0.95 -10.07
N PHE A 10 17.89 1.46 -8.95
CA PHE A 10 19.25 2.00 -8.87
C PHE A 10 20.32 0.93 -9.06
N LEU A 11 20.16 -0.24 -8.42
CA LEU A 11 21.11 -1.35 -8.57
C LEU A 11 21.10 -1.95 -9.98
N ALA A 12 19.92 -2.09 -10.60
CA ALA A 12 19.81 -2.53 -12.00
C ALA A 12 20.50 -1.57 -12.98
N SER A 13 20.51 -0.27 -12.67
CA SER A 13 21.22 0.74 -13.47
C SER A 13 22.74 0.69 -13.29
N ILE A 14 23.24 0.20 -12.15
CA ILE A 14 24.68 0.17 -11.83
C ILE A 14 25.29 -1.19 -12.19
N TYR A 15 24.50 -2.26 -12.17
CA TYR A 15 24.94 -3.62 -12.45
C TYR A 15 24.03 -4.27 -13.51
N PRO A 16 24.26 -4.02 -14.82
CA PRO A 16 23.46 -4.59 -15.91
C PRO A 16 23.83 -6.05 -16.24
N ASP A 17 24.45 -6.79 -15.32
CA ASP A 17 24.92 -8.16 -15.57
C ASP A 17 23.74 -9.15 -15.66
N PRO A 18 23.52 -9.81 -16.82
CA PRO A 18 22.42 -10.75 -17.01
C PRO A 18 22.55 -12.03 -16.17
N SER A 19 23.69 -12.33 -15.56
CA SER A 19 23.85 -13.47 -14.64
C SER A 19 23.33 -13.19 -13.23
N MET A 20 23.08 -11.92 -12.88
CA MET A 20 22.48 -11.50 -11.60
C MET A 20 20.96 -11.30 -11.68
N GLN A 21 20.32 -11.77 -12.75
CA GLN A 21 18.86 -11.68 -12.94
C GLN A 21 18.08 -12.36 -11.81
N ASP A 22 18.62 -13.38 -11.16
CA ASP A 22 17.97 -14.01 -10.00
C ASP A 22 18.03 -13.14 -8.73
N VAL A 23 19.04 -12.27 -8.59
CA VAL A 23 19.14 -11.30 -7.49
C VAL A 23 18.14 -10.16 -7.71
N THR A 24 18.02 -9.63 -8.94
CA THR A 24 17.01 -8.60 -9.25
C THR A 24 15.60 -9.17 -9.25
N LYS A 25 15.41 -10.43 -9.67
CA LYS A 25 14.12 -11.14 -9.66
C LYS A 25 13.66 -11.57 -8.26
N SER A 26 14.57 -11.98 -7.39
CA SER A 26 14.25 -12.23 -5.96
C SER A 26 13.94 -10.92 -5.22
N ILE A 27 14.62 -9.81 -5.56
CA ILE A 27 14.27 -8.48 -5.06
C ILE A 27 12.94 -7.97 -5.65
N SER A 28 12.57 -8.35 -6.88
CA SER A 28 11.30 -7.96 -7.53
C SER A 28 10.13 -8.93 -7.29
N THR A 29 10.36 -10.08 -6.65
CA THR A 29 9.31 -11.08 -6.33
C THR A 29 8.82 -10.99 -4.88
N GLU A 30 9.46 -10.20 -4.02
CA GLU A 30 9.17 -10.26 -2.59
C GLU A 30 8.53 -8.99 -2.03
N ARG A 31 7.27 -9.17 -1.59
CA ARG A 31 6.39 -8.27 -0.82
C ARG A 31 5.59 -7.26 -1.65
N THR A 32 4.67 -7.76 -2.50
CA THR A 32 3.41 -7.02 -2.60
C THR A 32 2.82 -6.92 -1.19
N PRO A 33 2.46 -5.72 -0.70
CA PRO A 33 1.97 -5.55 0.66
C PRO A 33 0.81 -6.50 0.89
N LYS A 34 0.88 -7.31 1.95
CA LYS A 34 -0.20 -8.26 2.26
C LYS A 34 -1.48 -7.50 2.57
N LEU A 35 -1.34 -6.33 3.19
CA LEU A 35 -2.43 -5.45 3.56
C LEU A 35 -2.32 -4.13 2.79
N LEU A 36 -3.37 -3.81 2.04
CA LEU A 36 -3.53 -2.51 1.39
C LEU A 36 -4.68 -1.77 2.05
N ILE A 37 -4.46 -0.51 2.42
CA ILE A 37 -5.48 0.34 3.03
C ILE A 37 -5.75 1.51 2.09
N PHE A 38 -6.90 1.44 1.42
CA PHE A 38 -7.35 2.43 0.45
C PHE A 38 -7.89 3.64 1.19
N VAL A 39 -7.33 4.83 0.91
CA VAL A 39 -7.62 6.07 1.62
C VAL A 39 -7.80 7.25 0.67
N SER A 40 -8.21 8.41 1.21
CA SER A 40 -8.34 9.67 0.49
C SER A 40 -7.98 10.85 1.38
N PHE A 41 -7.52 11.96 0.79
CA PHE A 41 -7.30 13.22 1.49
C PHE A 41 -8.57 13.95 1.93
N THR A 42 -9.76 13.44 1.58
CA THR A 42 -11.03 13.88 2.18
C THR A 42 -11.18 13.42 3.63
N MET A 43 -10.41 12.40 4.05
CA MET A 43 -10.34 11.94 5.43
C MET A 43 -9.51 12.91 6.29
N SER A 44 -9.76 12.93 7.59
CA SER A 44 -8.98 13.78 8.50
C SER A 44 -7.52 13.35 8.55
N GLY A 45 -6.63 14.32 8.77
CA GLY A 45 -5.19 14.04 8.88
C GLY A 45 -4.85 13.12 10.05
N GLU A 46 -5.64 13.12 11.11
CA GLU A 46 -5.47 12.21 12.25
C GLU A 46 -5.81 10.77 11.89
N ILE A 47 -6.92 10.55 11.17
CA ILE A 47 -7.30 9.21 10.71
C ILE A 47 -6.22 8.66 9.78
N LEU A 48 -5.74 9.46 8.83
CA LEU A 48 -4.66 9.04 7.91
C LEU A 48 -3.38 8.66 8.65
N LYS A 49 -2.99 9.43 9.67
CA LYS A 49 -1.84 9.11 10.52
C LYS A 49 -2.05 7.83 11.33
N ASN A 50 -3.24 7.60 11.84
CA ASN A 50 -3.57 6.39 12.60
C ASN A 50 -3.48 5.15 11.70
N LEU A 51 -4.14 5.20 10.55
CA LEU A 51 -4.09 4.12 9.55
C LEU A 51 -2.68 3.85 9.06
N PHE A 52 -1.87 4.90 8.84
CA PHE A 52 -0.47 4.74 8.47
C PHE A 52 0.33 3.98 9.53
N ARG A 53 0.16 4.34 10.82
CA ARG A 53 0.84 3.63 11.93
C ARG A 53 0.40 2.17 12.03
N GLU A 54 -0.88 1.89 11.77
CA GLU A 54 -1.40 0.52 11.77
C GLU A 54 -0.87 -0.29 10.58
N ALA A 55 -0.84 0.31 9.39
CA ALA A 55 -0.27 -0.31 8.19
C ALA A 55 1.19 -0.70 8.41
N GLN A 56 2.01 0.23 8.92
CA GLN A 56 3.43 -0.01 9.22
C GLN A 56 3.67 -1.15 10.21
N LYS A 57 2.80 -1.30 11.23
CA LYS A 57 2.88 -2.40 12.20
C LYS A 57 2.54 -3.77 11.62
N ASN A 58 1.87 -3.82 10.47
CA ASN A 58 1.31 -5.04 9.89
C ASN A 58 1.80 -5.28 8.46
N GLU A 59 2.96 -4.71 8.09
CA GLU A 59 3.56 -4.84 6.76
C GLU A 59 2.60 -4.48 5.62
N GLY A 60 1.79 -3.43 5.84
CA GLY A 60 0.82 -2.92 4.89
C GLY A 60 1.13 -1.51 4.42
N ASP A 61 0.50 -1.13 3.31
CA ASP A 61 0.67 0.17 2.68
C ASP A 61 -0.66 0.92 2.54
N LEU A 62 -0.59 2.25 2.62
CA LEU A 62 -1.70 3.11 2.23
C LEU A 62 -1.74 3.25 0.70
N VAL A 63 -2.94 3.25 0.12
CA VAL A 63 -3.15 3.45 -1.32
C VAL A 63 -4.08 4.64 -1.55
N LEU A 64 -3.64 5.58 -2.37
CA LEU A 64 -4.38 6.74 -2.84
C LEU A 64 -4.80 6.54 -4.29
N ARG A 65 -6.06 6.86 -4.59
CA ARG A 65 -6.58 6.74 -5.97
C ARG A 65 -5.93 7.72 -6.93
N GLY A 66 -5.49 8.87 -6.42
CA GLY A 66 -4.97 9.93 -7.26
C GLY A 66 -4.36 11.08 -6.47
N LEU A 67 -4.09 12.15 -7.20
CA LEU A 67 -3.30 13.27 -6.70
C LEU A 67 -4.14 14.26 -5.89
N TYR A 68 -3.56 14.76 -4.81
CA TYR A 68 -4.08 15.91 -4.10
C TYR A 68 -4.01 17.14 -5.02
N LYS A 69 -5.16 17.79 -5.24
CA LYS A 69 -5.28 18.98 -6.12
C LYS A 69 -4.69 18.77 -7.51
N ASN A 70 -4.78 17.55 -8.06
CA ASN A 70 -4.22 17.18 -9.36
C ASN A 70 -2.71 17.49 -9.53
N SER A 71 -1.94 17.44 -8.43
CA SER A 71 -0.52 17.80 -8.45
C SER A 71 0.33 16.84 -7.62
N PHE A 72 1.36 16.25 -8.24
CA PHE A 72 2.35 15.43 -7.55
C PHE A 72 3.07 16.20 -6.45
N LYS A 73 3.47 17.45 -6.74
CA LYS A 73 4.13 18.33 -5.75
C LYS A 73 3.22 18.60 -4.55
N ALA A 74 1.96 18.94 -4.78
CA ALA A 74 1.02 19.18 -3.69
C ALA A 74 0.75 17.91 -2.87
N THR A 75 0.71 16.75 -3.53
CA THR A 75 0.56 15.44 -2.89
C THR A 75 1.75 15.11 -2.00
N ALA A 76 2.97 15.20 -2.54
CA ALA A 76 4.20 14.95 -1.78
C ALA A 76 4.32 15.87 -0.56
N LEU A 77 4.04 17.18 -0.71
CA LEU A 77 4.04 18.12 0.40
C LEU A 77 2.97 17.79 1.45
N LYS A 78 1.78 17.33 1.03
CA LYS A 78 0.71 16.94 1.96
C LYS A 78 1.09 15.70 2.75
N LEU A 79 1.63 14.68 2.10
CA LEU A 79 2.15 13.46 2.74
C LEU A 79 3.28 13.78 3.72
N GLN A 80 4.24 14.62 3.30
CA GLN A 80 5.35 15.08 4.15
C GLN A 80 4.86 15.83 5.40
N LYS A 81 3.91 16.77 5.24
CA LYS A 81 3.31 17.49 6.37
C LYS A 81 2.60 16.56 7.35
N LEU A 82 1.99 15.49 6.85
CA LEU A 82 1.34 14.47 7.67
C LEU A 82 2.33 13.45 8.23
N ARG A 83 3.57 13.40 7.73
CA ARG A 83 4.60 12.39 8.04
C ARG A 83 4.09 10.96 7.78
N ILE A 84 3.47 10.75 6.63
CA ILE A 84 2.98 9.45 6.17
C ILE A 84 3.49 9.16 4.76
N GLU A 85 3.51 7.88 4.40
CA GLU A 85 3.80 7.39 3.05
C GLU A 85 2.56 6.68 2.48
N ALA A 86 2.37 6.78 1.17
CA ALA A 86 1.25 6.14 0.47
C ALA A 86 1.62 5.89 -1.00
N LEU A 87 1.14 4.78 -1.54
CA LEU A 87 1.18 4.46 -2.96
C LEU A 87 0.11 5.28 -3.68
N ILE A 88 0.42 5.78 -4.88
CA ILE A 88 -0.54 6.46 -5.74
C ILE A 88 -0.79 5.55 -6.92
N ASP A 89 -1.86 4.78 -6.87
CA ASP A 89 -2.18 3.79 -7.89
C ASP A 89 -3.70 3.67 -8.09
N PRO A 90 -4.28 4.33 -9.11
CA PRO A 90 -5.69 4.21 -9.43
C PRO A 90 -6.06 2.78 -9.88
N THR A 91 -5.14 2.03 -10.48
CA THR A 91 -5.42 0.70 -11.02
C THR A 91 -5.71 -0.31 -9.91
N LEU A 92 -5.12 -0.13 -8.73
CA LEU A 92 -5.44 -0.96 -7.56
C LEU A 92 -6.88 -0.74 -7.06
N PHE A 93 -7.43 0.47 -7.18
CA PHE A 93 -8.83 0.71 -6.81
C PHE A 93 -9.78 -0.04 -7.73
N GLU A 94 -9.46 -0.11 -9.02
CA GLU A 94 -10.22 -0.87 -10.00
C GLU A 94 -10.05 -2.38 -9.77
N LYS A 95 -8.80 -2.84 -9.61
CA LYS A 95 -8.46 -4.25 -9.37
C LYS A 95 -9.21 -4.83 -8.17
N PHE A 96 -9.25 -4.10 -7.06
CA PHE A 96 -9.91 -4.55 -5.83
C PHE A 96 -11.34 -4.01 -5.67
N GLN A 97 -11.91 -3.43 -6.73
CA GLN A 97 -13.29 -2.94 -6.80
C GLN A 97 -13.67 -2.00 -5.63
N VAL A 98 -12.73 -1.15 -5.22
CA VAL A 98 -12.88 -0.27 -4.06
C VAL A 98 -13.78 0.92 -4.40
N LYS A 99 -14.99 0.92 -3.84
CA LYS A 99 -16.02 1.95 -4.09
C LYS A 99 -16.07 3.07 -3.06
N SER A 100 -15.58 2.81 -1.85
CA SER A 100 -15.56 3.78 -0.74
C SER A 100 -14.22 3.76 -0.02
N VAL A 101 -14.00 4.70 0.89
CA VAL A 101 -12.79 4.75 1.73
C VAL A 101 -13.20 5.05 3.18
N PRO A 102 -12.49 4.49 4.18
CA PRO A 102 -11.39 3.56 4.03
C PRO A 102 -11.86 2.14 3.64
N THR A 103 -11.02 1.44 2.88
CA THR A 103 -11.20 0.01 2.57
C THR A 103 -9.89 -0.72 2.85
N PHE A 104 -9.96 -1.81 3.60
CA PHE A 104 -8.84 -2.68 3.90
C PHE A 104 -8.93 -3.88 2.97
N VAL A 105 -7.84 -4.19 2.28
CA VAL A 105 -7.73 -5.35 1.38
C VAL A 105 -6.58 -6.22 1.86
N LEU A 106 -6.86 -7.48 2.14
CA LEU A 106 -5.85 -8.48 2.43
C LEU A 106 -5.71 -9.41 1.23
N ARG A 107 -4.48 -9.59 0.76
CA ARG A 107 -4.11 -10.53 -0.29
C ARG A 107 -3.40 -11.75 0.32
N GLU A 108 -3.76 -12.94 -0.13
CA GLU A 108 -2.96 -14.15 0.10
C GLU A 108 -1.88 -14.27 -0.98
N ASN A 109 -0.65 -14.51 -0.55
CA ASN A 109 0.51 -14.58 -1.45
C ASN A 109 0.21 -15.57 -2.59
N SER A 110 0.42 -15.13 -3.84
CA SER A 110 0.23 -15.89 -5.08
C SER A 110 -1.21 -16.18 -5.55
N SER A 111 -2.24 -15.83 -4.78
CA SER A 111 -3.64 -15.90 -5.26
C SER A 111 -4.10 -14.56 -5.85
N GLU A 112 -5.03 -14.61 -6.81
CA GLU A 112 -5.84 -13.46 -7.22
C GLU A 112 -7.03 -13.23 -6.26
N GLU A 113 -7.27 -14.16 -5.32
CA GLU A 113 -8.27 -13.98 -4.28
C GLU A 113 -7.83 -12.95 -3.24
N PHE A 114 -8.77 -12.10 -2.86
CA PHE A 114 -8.57 -11.06 -1.87
C PHE A 114 -9.79 -10.96 -0.96
N LYS A 115 -9.54 -10.56 0.29
CA LYS A 115 -10.60 -10.22 1.25
C LYS A 115 -10.62 -8.71 1.41
N SER A 116 -11.81 -8.10 1.39
CA SER A 116 -11.95 -6.66 1.58
C SER A 116 -12.98 -6.32 2.65
N LEU A 117 -12.71 -5.27 3.41
CA LEU A 117 -13.62 -4.72 4.41
C LEU A 117 -13.62 -3.20 4.32
N SER A 118 -14.80 -2.60 4.16
CA SER A 118 -14.97 -1.16 4.01
C SER A 118 -15.76 -0.58 5.18
N GLY A 119 -15.44 0.66 5.57
CA GLY A 119 -16.20 1.42 6.57
C GLY A 119 -15.38 1.86 7.79
N ASN A 120 -16.02 2.60 8.70
CA ASN A 120 -15.42 3.14 9.92
C ASN A 120 -15.27 2.04 10.99
N VAL A 121 -14.47 1.02 10.70
CA VAL A 121 -14.16 -0.08 11.61
C VAL A 121 -12.78 0.09 12.22
N THR A 122 -12.58 -0.47 13.41
CA THR A 122 -11.25 -0.51 14.03
C THR A 122 -10.37 -1.53 13.31
N PHE A 123 -9.06 -1.25 13.25
CA PHE A 123 -8.11 -2.15 12.60
C PHE A 123 -8.06 -3.55 13.23
N ASN A 124 -8.16 -3.64 14.55
CA ASN A 124 -8.23 -4.92 15.24
C ASN A 124 -9.44 -5.75 14.81
N TYR A 125 -10.59 -5.11 14.57
CA TYR A 125 -11.77 -5.78 14.04
C TYR A 125 -11.53 -6.32 12.62
N VAL A 126 -10.88 -5.51 11.76
CA VAL A 126 -10.47 -5.93 10.40
C VAL A 126 -9.62 -7.21 10.47
N LEU A 127 -8.57 -7.21 11.31
CA LEU A 127 -7.69 -8.37 11.47
C LEU A 127 -8.43 -9.60 12.01
N GLN A 128 -9.32 -9.43 12.99
CA GLN A 128 -10.10 -10.55 13.52
C GLN A 128 -11.01 -11.16 12.46
N LYS A 129 -11.65 -10.32 11.64
CA LYS A 129 -12.52 -10.77 10.56
C LYS A 129 -11.74 -11.56 9.52
N PHE A 130 -10.57 -11.06 9.11
CA PHE A 130 -9.72 -11.77 8.15
C PHE A 130 -9.17 -13.10 8.68
N LYS A 131 -8.91 -13.21 9.99
CA LYS A 131 -8.48 -14.47 10.63
C LYS A 131 -9.59 -15.52 10.75
N LYS A 132 -10.85 -15.11 11.00
CA LYS A 132 -11.98 -16.04 11.22
C LYS A 132 -12.54 -16.68 9.95
N GLU A 133 -12.28 -16.11 8.78
CA GLU A 133 -12.80 -16.59 7.49
C GLU A 133 -11.75 -17.37 6.69
N GLY A 134 -10.70 -17.87 7.35
CA GLY A 134 -9.63 -18.68 6.76
C GLY A 134 -9.51 -20.07 7.41
N SER A 135 -10.61 -20.63 7.92
CA SER A 135 -10.70 -22.00 8.45
C SER A 135 -11.80 -22.77 7.75
#